data_AF-A0A954YWE0-F1
#
_entry.id   AF-A0A954YWE0-F1
#
_cell.length_a   1.000
_cell.length_b   1.000
_cell.length_c   1.000
_cell.angle_alpha   90.00
_cell.angle_beta   90.00
_cell.angle_gamma   90.00
#
_symmetry.space_group_name_H-M   'P 1'
#
loop_
_entity.id
_entity.type
_entity.pdbx_description
1 polymer ?
#
loop_
_entity_poly.entity_id
_entity_poly.type
_entity_poly.pdbx_seq_one_letter_code
_entity_poly.pdbx_strand_id
1 'polypeptide(L)' 'MKAKQCVLAYSGGLDTSAIVYWLVEHGYEVHAVLVDVGQNDDFDALCQ' A
#
# COMPACT_ATOMS: atom_id res chain seq x y z
N MET A 1 -9.34 3.86 -21.16
CA MET A 1 -9.41 2.50 -20.59
C MET A 1 -9.41 2.63 -19.07
N LYS A 2 -10.16 1.79 -18.35
CA LYS A 2 -10.24 1.85 -16.89
C LYS A 2 -8.94 1.26 -16.32
N ALA A 3 -8.31 1.93 -15.35
CA ALA A 3 -7.16 1.39 -14.64
C ALA A 3 -7.54 0.06 -13.96
N LYS A 4 -6.61 -0.89 -13.91
CA LYS A 4 -6.84 -2.13 -13.16
C LYS A 4 -6.73 -1.81 -11.66
N GLN A 5 -7.72 -2.22 -10.89
CA GLN A 5 -7.73 -2.00 -9.45
C GLN A 5 -6.94 -3.09 -8.72
N CYS A 6 -6.15 -2.70 -7.73
CA CYS A 6 -5.36 -3.59 -6.89
C CYS A 6 -5.51 -3.18 -5.42
N VAL A 7 -5.79 -4.15 -4.55
CA VAL A 7 -5.73 -3.97 -3.10
C VAL A 7 -4.42 -4.58 -2.63
N LEU A 8 -3.54 -3.75 -2.06
CA LEU A 8 -2.21 -4.16 -1.61
C LEU A 8 -2.17 -4.20 -0.09
N ALA A 9 -1.78 -5.34 0.49
CA ALA A 9 -1.41 -5.40 1.90
C ALA A 9 -0.14 -4.56 2.10
N TYR A 10 -0.28 -3.43 2.78
CA TYR A 10 0.75 -2.42 2.95
C TYR A 10 1.21 -2.40 4.40
N SER A 11 2.53 -2.50 4.60
CA SER A 11 3.16 -2.53 5.92
C SER A 11 3.89 -1.24 6.29
N GLY A 12 4.00 -0.27 5.37
CA GLY A 12 4.86 0.90 5.57
C GLY A 12 6.35 0.67 5.32
N GLY A 13 6.77 -0.59 5.14
CA GLY A 13 8.18 -0.93 4.90
C GLY A 13 8.68 -0.53 3.52
N LEU A 14 10.01 -0.64 3.32
CA LEU A 14 10.66 -0.34 2.05
C LEU A 14 10.07 -1.14 0.87
N ASP A 15 9.90 -2.45 1.06
CA ASP A 15 9.44 -3.35 0.01
C ASP A 15 8.02 -3.01 -0.46
N THR A 16 7.08 -2.87 0.48
CA THR A 16 5.68 -2.56 0.16
C THR A 16 5.53 -1.14 -0.38
N SER A 17 6.37 -0.20 0.05
CA SER A 17 6.41 1.15 -0.51
C SER A 17 6.93 1.18 -1.95
N ALA A 18 8.00 0.43 -2.25
CA ALA A 18 8.50 0.28 -3.62
C ALA A 18 7.46 -0.38 -4.54
N ILE A 19 6.72 -1.38 -4.05
CA ILE A 19 5.64 -2.04 -4.80
C ILE A 19 4.50 -1.08 -5.14
N VAL A 20 4.11 -0.17 -4.23
CA VAL A 20 3.10 0.86 -4.53
C VAL A 20 3.53 1.69 -5.74
N TYR A 21 4.76 2.24 -5.73
CA TYR A 21 5.29 3.01 -6.85
C TYR A 21 5.29 2.20 -8.14
N TRP A 22 5.78 0.97 -8.09
CA TRP A 22 5.86 0.08 -9.25
C TRP A 22 4.47 -0.19 -9.85
N LEU A 23 3.45 -0.47 -9.03
CA LEU A 23 2.09 -0.71 -9.51
C LEU A 23 1.46 0.54 -10.13
N VAL A 24 1.69 1.71 -9.53
CA VAL A 24 1.20 2.99 -10.08
C VAL A 24 1.85 3.27 -11.45
N GLU A 25 3.16 3.04 -11.60
CA GLU A 25 3.87 3.19 -12.89
C GLU A 25 3.33 2.22 -13.97
N HIS A 26 2.82 1.05 -13.56
CA HIS A 26 2.19 0.08 -14.45
C HIS A 26 0.70 0.35 -14.71
N GLY A 27 0.17 1.50 -14.25
CA GLY A 27 -1.18 1.96 -14.55
C GLY A 27 -2.27 1.31 -13.68
N TYR A 28 -1.91 0.82 -12.50
CA TYR A 28 -2.89 0.33 -11.53
C TYR A 28 -3.44 1.45 -10.65
N GLU A 29 -4.71 1.34 -10.29
CA GLU A 29 -5.31 2.06 -9.17
C GLU A 29 -5.07 1.23 -7.91
N VAL A 30 -4.17 1.69 -7.05
CA VAL A 30 -3.71 0.95 -5.86
C VAL A 30 -4.45 1.45 -4.62
N HIS A 31 -5.09 0.53 -3.90
CA HIS A 31 -5.64 0.76 -2.57
C HIS A 31 -4.73 0.05 -1.55
N ALA A 32 -3.91 0.80 -0.83
CA ALA A 32 -3.05 0.26 0.22
C ALA A 32 -3.89 -0.01 1.48
N VAL A 33 -3.72 -1.19 2.07
CA VAL A 33 -4.44 -1.61 3.27
C VAL A 33 -3.44 -1.96 4.36
N LEU A 34 -3.47 -1.17 5.43
CA LEU A 34 -2.86 -1.52 6.71
C LEU A 34 -3.87 -2.32 7.53
N VAL A 35 -3.42 -3.44 8.10
CA VAL A 35 -4.25 -4.29 8.97
C VAL A 35 -3.56 -4.39 10.32
N ASP A 36 -4.23 -3.89 11.36
CA ASP A 36 -3.79 -4.10 12.74
C ASP A 36 -4.11 -5.53 13.17
N VAL A 37 -3.07 -6.30 13.48
CA VAL A 37 -3.13 -7.65 14.03
C VAL A 37 -2.44 -7.75 15.40
N GLY A 38 -2.21 -6.62 16.08
CA GLY A 38 -1.55 -6.52 17.38
C GLY A 38 -0.06 -6.17 17.32
N GLN A 39 0.44 -5.65 16.19
CA GLN A 39 1.80 -5.12 16.07
C GLN A 39 1.95 -3.76 16.79
N ASN A 40 3.16 -3.46 17.23
CA ASN A 40 3.49 -2.19 17.90
C ASN A 40 4.03 -1.17 16.89
N ASP A 41 3.23 -0.85 15.88
CA ASP A 41 3.55 0.13 14.83
C ASP A 41 2.70 1.40 15.00
N ASP A 42 3.21 2.53 14.48
CA ASP A 42 2.49 3.81 14.46
C ASP A 42 1.64 3.91 13.18
N PHE A 43 0.40 3.44 13.26
CA PHE A 43 -0.53 3.47 12.12
C PHE A 43 -0.92 4.89 11.71
N ASP A 44 -0.92 5.84 12.63
CA ASP A 44 -1.25 7.24 12.34
C ASP A 44 -0.16 7.88 11.47
N ALA A 45 1.11 7.53 11.73
CA ALA A 45 2.22 7.94 10.88
C ALA A 45 2.18 7.27 9.49
N LEU A 46 1.68 6.04 9.39
CA LEU A 46 1.62 5.27 8.14
C LEU A 46 0.44 5.60 7.23
N CYS A 47 -0.62 6.21 7.76
CA CYS A 47 -1.83 6.58 7.01
C CYS A 47 -1.82 8.01 6.44
N GLN A 48 -0.70 8.74 6.50
CA GLN A 48 -0.56 10.11 5.99
C GLN A 48 -0.32 10.17 4.48
#